data_AF-A0A350AJ27-F1
#
_entry.id   AF-A0A350AJ27-F1
#
_cell.length_a   1.000
_cell.length_b   1.000
_cell.length_c   1.000
_cell.angle_alpha   90.00
_cell.angle_beta   90.00
_cell.angle_gamma   90.00
#
_symmetry.space_group_name_H-M   'P 1'
#
loop_
_entity.id
_entity.type
_entity.pdbx_description
1 polymer ?
#
loop_
_entity_poly.entity_id
_entity_poly.type
_entity_poly.pdbx_seq_one_letter_code
_entity_poly.pdbx_strand_id
1 'polypeptide(L)' 'DLQAQMMALLCTAEGTSVLEERIFENRFMHAPELMRMGAKIDVHGGLARVTGVTRLKGAPVMATDLR' A
#
# COMPACT_ATOMS: atom_id res chain seq x y z
N ASP A 1 -5.73 -0.96 12.41
CA ASP A 1 -5.06 0.34 12.13
C ASP A 1 -3.66 0.22 11.58
N LEU A 2 -2.90 -0.82 11.93
CA LEU A 2 -1.54 -1.04 11.41
C LEU A 2 -1.46 -1.47 9.93
N GLN A 3 -2.59 -1.53 9.23
CA GLN A 3 -2.66 -2.06 7.86
C GLN A 3 -1.88 -1.18 6.88
N ALA A 4 -1.98 0.14 6.99
CA ALA A 4 -1.30 1.08 6.10
C ALA A 4 0.22 1.03 6.27
N GLN A 5 0.69 1.01 7.53
CA GLN A 5 2.10 0.90 7.86
C GLN A 5 2.66 -0.47 7.44
N MET A 6 1.87 -1.54 7.57
CA MET A 6 2.25 -2.87 7.07
C MET A 6 2.36 -2.88 5.54
N MET A 7 1.42 -2.25 4.82
CA MET A 7 1.51 -2.14 3.36
C MET A 7 2.80 -1.45 2.93
N ALA A 8 3.20 -0.36 3.61
CA ALA A 8 4.45 0.33 3.32
C ALA A 8 5.69 -0.58 3.50
N LEU A 9 5.73 -1.38 4.58
CA LEU A 9 6.78 -2.38 4.79
C LEU A 9 6.81 -3.43 3.67
N LEU A 10 5.64 -3.95 3.28
CA LEU A 10 5.50 -4.99 2.27
C LEU A 10 5.89 -4.52 0.86
N CYS A 11 5.85 -3.20 0.59
CA CYS A 11 6.33 -2.65 -0.67
C CYS A 11 7.82 -2.94 -0.94
N THR A 12 8.62 -3.21 0.11
CA THR A 12 10.04 -3.54 -0.02
C THR A 12 10.38 -4.97 0.40
N ALA A 13 9.38 -5.77 0.81
CA ALA A 13 9.59 -7.18 1.16
C ALA A 13 9.85 -8.03 -0.10
N GLU A 14 10.52 -9.17 0.02
CA GLU A 14 10.72 -10.06 -1.12
C GLU A 14 9.43 -10.81 -1.48
N GLY A 15 9.10 -10.85 -2.78
CA GLY A 15 7.97 -11.62 -3.30
C GLY A 15 6.67 -10.82 -3.41
N THR A 16 5.54 -11.50 -3.18
CA THR A 16 4.20 -10.92 -3.31
C THR A 16 3.38 -11.21 -2.07
N SER A 17 2.74 -10.17 -1.54
CA SER A 17 1.86 -10.23 -0.38
C SER A 17 0.44 -9.84 -0.76
N VAL A 18 -0.53 -10.32 0.01
CA VAL A 18 -1.94 -9.98 -0.15
C VAL A 18 -2.45 -9.47 1.18
N LEU A 19 -3.06 -8.28 1.17
CA LEU A 19 -3.76 -7.71 2.31
C LEU A 19 -5.26 -7.79 2.03
N GLU A 20 -6.01 -8.26 3.01
CA GLU A 20 -7.46 -8.30 2.99
C GLU A 20 -8.01 -7.37 4.08
N GLU A 21 -8.86 -6.43 3.68
CA GLU A 21 -9.59 -5.54 4.57
C GLU A 21 -11.07 -5.90 4.56
N ARG A 22 -11.63 -6.16 5.74
CA ARG A 22 -13.01 -6.62 5.92
C ARG A 22 -13.88 -5.66 6.73
N ILE A 23 -13.28 -4.68 7.41
CA ILE A 23 -13.97 -3.80 8.34
C ILE A 23 -14.28 -2.44 7.69
N PHE A 24 -13.37 -1.93 6.85
CA PHE A 24 -13.52 -0.60 6.23
C PHE A 24 -13.41 -0.68 4.70
N GLU A 25 -14.49 -0.33 4.00
CA GLU A 25 -14.58 -0.45 2.53
C GLU A 25 -13.59 0.43 1.77
N ASN A 26 -13.11 1.53 2.36
CA ASN A 26 -12.21 2.50 1.72
C ASN A 26 -10.86 2.63 2.45
N ARG A 27 -10.25 1.53 2.90
CA ARG A 27 -9.01 1.60 3.71
C ARG A 27 -7.70 1.67 2.93
N PHE A 28 -7.73 1.54 1.61
CA PHE A 28 -6.52 1.57 0.76
C PHE A 28 -6.23 2.96 0.15
N MET A 29 -6.71 4.05 0.76
CA MET A 29 -6.52 5.42 0.26
C MET A 29 -5.05 5.86 0.18
N HIS A 30 -4.15 5.20 0.91
CA HIS A 30 -2.70 5.43 0.86
C HIS A 30 -2.00 4.71 -0.31
N ALA A 31 -2.64 3.70 -0.92
CA ALA A 31 -2.04 2.91 -1.99
C ALA A 31 -1.64 3.74 -3.22
N PRO A 32 -2.45 4.70 -3.73
CA PRO A 32 -2.05 5.58 -4.83
C PRO A 32 -0.78 6.39 -4.55
N GLU A 33 -0.61 6.85 -3.31
CA GLU A 33 0.56 7.64 -2.92
C GLU A 33 1.83 6.77 -2.85
N LEU A 34 1.71 5.54 -2.36
CA LEU A 34 2.79 4.56 -2.45
C LEU A 34 3.12 4.19 -3.91
N MET A 35 2.11 4.06 -4.77
CA MET A 35 2.31 3.83 -6.20
C MET A 35 3.04 4.99 -6.87
N ARG A 36 2.78 6.25 -6.49
CA ARG A 36 3.55 7.42 -6.94
C ARG A 36 5.03 7.33 -6.53
N MET A 37 5.31 6.74 -5.38
CA MET A 37 6.67 6.43 -4.92
C MET A 37 7.30 5.20 -5.62
N GLY A 38 6.60 4.58 -6.57
CA GLY A 38 7.07 3.44 -7.34
C GLY A 38 6.76 2.07 -6.74
N ALA A 39 5.87 1.99 -5.74
CA ALA A 39 5.36 0.72 -5.26
C ALA A 39 4.53 0.01 -6.34
N LYS A 40 4.58 -1.33 -6.36
CA LYS A 40 3.74 -2.15 -7.25
C LYS A 40 2.58 -2.74 -6.44
N ILE A 41 1.45 -2.04 -6.49
CA ILE A 41 0.25 -2.36 -5.73
C ILE A 41 -0.93 -2.46 -6.69
N ASP A 42 -1.76 -3.48 -6.51
CA ASP A 42 -3.00 -3.67 -7.25
C ASP A 42 -4.15 -3.82 -6.25
N VAL A 43 -5.18 -2.98 -6.36
CA VAL A 43 -6.28 -2.90 -5.39
C VAL A 43 -7.59 -3.25 -6.08
N HIS A 44 -8.26 -4.27 -5.55
CA HIS A 44 -9.54 -4.77 -6.04
C HIS A 44 -10.50 -4.98 -4.88
N GLY A 45 -11.40 -4.01 -4.66
CA GLY A 45 -12.33 -4.03 -3.53
C GLY A 45 -11.59 -4.04 -2.20
N GLY A 46 -11.90 -5.02 -1.34
CA GLY A 46 -11.24 -5.22 -0.05
C GLY A 46 -9.87 -5.91 -0.11
N LEU A 47 -9.33 -6.21 -1.30
CA LEU A 47 -8.04 -6.89 -1.46
C LEU A 47 -7.01 -5.96 -2.09
N ALA A 48 -5.80 -5.97 -1.53
CA ALA A 48 -4.63 -5.32 -2.10
C ALA A 48 -3.49 -6.33 -2.27
N ARG A 49 -3.04 -6.50 -3.52
CA ARG A 49 -1.87 -7.30 -3.86
C ARG A 49 -0.65 -6.40 -3.97
N VAL A 50 0.36 -6.65 -3.16
CA VAL A 50 1.61 -5.87 -3.11
C VAL A 50 2.75 -6.75 -3.60
N THR A 51 3.41 -6.34 -4.68
CA THR A 51 4.65 -6.98 -5.13
C THR A 51 5.82 -6.13 -4.68
N GLY A 52 6.73 -6.74 -3.93
CA GLY A 52 7.94 -6.12 -3.45
C GLY A 52 8.79 -5.50 -4.56
N VAL A 53 9.32 -4.30 -4.29
CA VAL A 53 10.29 -3.62 -5.15
C VAL A 53 11.58 -3.36 -4.38
N THR A 54 12.72 -3.31 -5.08
CA THR A 54 14.04 -3.12 -4.45
C THR A 54 14.13 -1.83 -3.64
N ARG A 55 13.47 -0.75 -4.10
CA ARG A 55 13.40 0.53 -3.39
C ARG A 55 12.21 1.36 -3.86
N LEU A 56 11.70 2.18 -2.96
CA LEU A 56 10.82 3.30 -3.30
C LEU A 56 11.65 4.53 -3.69
N LYS A 57 11.01 5.47 -4.39
CA LYS A 57 11.57 6.76 -4.78
C LYS A 57 10.78 7.88 -4.10
N GLY A 58 11.46 8.97 -3.76
CA GLY A 58 10.78 10.16 -3.25
C GLY A 58 9.83 10.73 -4.31
N ALA A 59 8.62 11.08 -3.89
CA ALA A 59 7.60 11.72 -4.71
C ALA A 59 6.80 12.71 -3.85
N PRO A 60 6.25 13.79 -4.43
CA PRO A 60 5.23 14.59 -3.76
C PRO A 60 3.99 13.72 -3.52
N VAL A 61 3.60 13.60 -2.26
CA VAL A 61 2.46 12.79 -1.80
C VAL A 61 1.49 13.62 -0.96
N MET A 62 0.24 13.17 -0.87
CA MET A 62 -0.79 13.77 -0.02
C MET A 62 -1.25 12.76 1.04
N ALA A 63 -1.13 13.11 2.32
CA ALA A 63 -1.70 12.30 3.39
C ALA A 63 -3.24 12.40 3.35
N THR A 64 -3.92 11.26 3.28
CA THR A 64 -5.39 11.17 3.21
C THR A 64 -6.02 10.94 4.58
N ASP A 65 -5.28 10.34 5.51
CA ASP A 65 -5.69 10.17 6.90
C ASP A 65 -4.47 10.10 7.86
N LEU A 66 -4.72 9.81 9.14
CA LEU A 66 -3.70 9.80 10.20
C LEU A 66 -2.70 8.64 10.09
N ARG A 67 -3.08 7.53 9.45
CA ARG A 67 -2.36 6.25 9.54
C ARG A 67 -1.26 6.11 8.49
#